data_AF-A0A529P7I8-F1
#
_entry.id   AF-A0A529P7I8-F1
#
_cell.length_a   1.000
_cell.length_b   1.000
_cell.length_c   1.000
_cell.angle_alpha   90.00
_cell.angle_beta   90.00
_cell.angle_gamma   90.00
#
_symmetry.space_group_name_H-M   'P 1'
#
loop_
_entity.id
_entity.type
_entity.pdbx_description
1 polymer ?
#
loop_
_entity_poly.entity_id
_entity_poly.type
_entity_poly.pdbx_seq_one_letter_code
_entity_poly.pdbx_strand_id
1 'polypeptide(L)' 'YPSPDRPGFMVYEVDNGRFMNHAERPNTDFSQYGGATATCDIAAGEEITCDYGEFFEDFARLHLATA' A
#
# COMPACT_ATOMS: atom_id res chain seq x y z
N TYR A 1 6.09 -5.48 -6.44
CA TYR A 1 6.82 -4.19 -6.65
C TYR A 1 8.31 -4.44 -6.44
N PRO A 2 9.23 -3.52 -6.79
CA PRO A 2 10.66 -3.70 -6.52
C PRO A 2 10.92 -3.98 -5.04
N SER A 3 11.82 -4.92 -4.72
CA SER A 3 12.15 -5.21 -3.31
C SER A 3 12.88 -4.01 -2.69
N PRO A 4 12.40 -3.51 -1.54
CA PRO A 4 13.03 -2.38 -0.86
C PRO A 4 14.41 -2.73 -0.28
N ASP A 5 14.65 -4.00 0.02
CA ASP A 5 15.84 -4.51 0.69
C ASP A 5 16.78 -5.35 -0.22
N ARG A 6 16.34 -5.72 -1.43
CA ARG A 6 17.11 -6.54 -2.37
C ARG A 6 17.06 -5.96 -3.80
N PRO A 7 18.02 -5.08 -4.17
CA PRO A 7 18.07 -4.49 -5.50
C PRO A 7 18.07 -5.53 -6.62
N GLY A 8 17.26 -5.31 -7.65
CA GLY A 8 17.10 -6.23 -8.79
C GLY A 8 16.11 -7.38 -8.56
N PHE A 9 15.55 -7.52 -7.36
CA PHE A 9 14.49 -8.48 -7.07
C PHE A 9 13.12 -7.81 -7.08
N MET A 10 12.09 -8.61 -7.38
CA MET A 10 10.68 -8.20 -7.31
C MET A 10 9.99 -8.92 -6.17
N VAL A 11 9.21 -8.19 -5.38
CA VAL A 11 8.25 -8.76 -4.43
C VAL A 11 7.03 -9.21 -5.21
N TYR A 12 6.72 -10.51 -5.10
CA TYR A 12 5.50 -11.11 -5.60
C TYR A 12 4.61 -11.47 -4.42
N GLU A 13 3.59 -10.66 -4.17
CA GLU A 13 2.64 -10.87 -3.09
C GLU A 13 1.68 -12.02 -3.41
N VAL A 14 1.68 -13.02 -2.53
CA VAL A 14 0.82 -14.22 -2.62
C VAL A 14 -0.24 -14.28 -1.52
N ASP A 15 -0.25 -13.29 -0.63
CA ASP A 15 -1.26 -13.16 0.41
C ASP A 15 -2.39 -12.18 0.02
N ASN A 16 -3.18 -11.74 1.01
CA ASN A 16 -4.32 -10.84 0.80
C ASN A 16 -3.91 -9.37 0.59
N GLY A 17 -2.67 -8.98 0.91
CA GLY A 17 -2.15 -7.64 0.74
C GLY A 17 -2.24 -7.15 -0.71
N ARG A 18 -2.17 -8.07 -1.68
CA ARG A 18 -2.35 -7.76 -3.12
C ARG A 18 -3.72 -7.17 -3.49
N PHE A 19 -4.70 -7.28 -2.61
CA PHE A 19 -6.05 -6.74 -2.81
C PHE A 19 -6.30 -5.42 -2.09
N MET A 20 -5.35 -4.93 -1.29
CA MET A 20 -5.49 -3.66 -0.59
C MET A 20 -5.41 -2.50 -1.57
N ASN A 21 -6.38 -1.60 -1.52
CA ASN A 21 -6.42 -0.41 -2.37
C ASN A 21 -5.66 0.75 -1.73
N HIS A 22 -5.21 1.66 -2.60
CA HIS A 22 -4.50 2.88 -2.20
C HIS A 22 -5.44 3.98 -1.68
N ALA A 23 -5.06 4.63 -0.57
CA ALA A 23 -5.62 5.90 -0.10
C ALA A 23 -4.51 6.88 0.28
N GLU A 24 -4.75 8.20 0.13
CA GLU A 24 -3.82 9.25 0.59
C GLU A 24 -3.78 9.37 2.12
N ARG A 25 -4.83 8.88 2.78
CA ARG A 25 -4.97 8.82 4.24
C ARG A 25 -5.48 7.43 4.62
N PRO A 26 -4.63 6.40 4.51
CA PRO A 26 -5.04 5.01 4.75
C PRO A 26 -5.36 4.76 6.23
N ASN A 27 -6.10 3.67 6.49
CA ASN A 27 -6.35 3.16 7.85
C ASN A 27 -5.29 2.14 8.30
N THR A 28 -4.22 1.96 7.52
CA THR A 28 -3.04 1.16 7.87
C THR A 28 -1.73 1.91 7.57
N ASP A 29 -0.67 1.54 8.28
CA ASP A 29 0.70 2.05 8.15
C ASP A 29 1.65 0.87 7.89
N PHE A 30 2.38 0.90 6.77
CA PHE A 30 3.38 -0.07 6.34
C PHE A 30 4.82 0.46 6.41
N SER A 31 5.06 1.60 7.07
CA SER A 31 6.40 2.18 7.22
C SER A 31 7.36 1.31 8.03
N GLN A 32 6.85 0.33 8.79
CA GLN A 32 7.65 -0.62 9.55
C GLN A 32 7.74 -2.00 8.89
N TYR A 33 8.95 -2.57 8.90
CA TYR A 33 9.18 -3.93 8.42
C TYR A 33 8.42 -4.97 9.26
N GLY A 34 7.73 -5.89 8.59
CA GLY A 34 7.06 -7.03 9.23
C GLY A 34 5.53 -7.05 9.12
N GLY A 35 4.92 -6.00 8.56
CA GLY A 35 3.49 -5.97 8.25
C GLY A 35 2.86 -4.60 8.45
N ALA A 36 1.53 -4.53 8.27
CA ALA A 36 0.74 -3.32 8.47
C ALA A 36 0.30 -3.15 9.93
N THR A 37 0.28 -1.91 10.42
CA THR A 37 -0.36 -1.54 11.68
C THR A 37 -1.61 -0.71 11.41
N ALA A 38 -2.73 -0.99 12.08
CA ALA A 38 -3.93 -0.16 11.98
C ALA A 38 -3.69 1.21 12.65
N THR A 39 -4.04 2.31 11.97
CA THR A 39 -3.85 3.68 12.47
C THR A 39 -5.08 4.24 13.18
N CYS A 40 -6.22 3.55 13.07
CA CYS A 40 -7.46 3.83 13.76
C CYS A 40 -8.26 2.53 13.99
N ASP A 41 -9.37 2.62 14.73
CA ASP A 41 -10.35 1.54 14.78
C ASP A 41 -10.93 1.32 13.38
N ILE A 42 -10.98 0.06 12.93
CA ILE A 42 -11.54 -0.34 11.63
C ILE A 42 -12.79 -1.18 11.90
N ALA A 43 -13.94 -0.73 11.40
CA ALA A 43 -15.19 -1.44 11.60
C ALA A 43 -15.29 -2.69 10.71
N ALA A 44 -16.08 -3.68 11.13
CA ALA A 44 -16.35 -4.84 10.29
C ALA A 44 -17.07 -4.40 8.99
N GLY A 45 -16.47 -4.75 7.84
CA GLY A 45 -16.96 -4.36 6.52
C GLY A 45 -16.41 -3.03 5.99
N GLU A 46 -15.63 -2.29 6.79
CA GLU A 46 -14.83 -1.17 6.30
C GLU A 46 -13.68 -1.69 5.43
N GLU A 47 -13.38 -0.97 4.34
CA GLU A 47 -12.26 -1.32 3.47
C GLU A 47 -10.92 -1.03 4.17
N ILE A 48 -10.02 -2.00 4.16
CA ILE A 48 -8.64 -1.82 4.62
C ILE A 48 -7.82 -1.24 3.45
N THR A 49 -7.23 -0.07 3.65
CA THR A 49 -6.48 0.69 2.63
C THR A 49 -5.04 0.94 3.07
N CYS A 50 -4.13 1.12 2.11
CA CYS A 50 -2.70 1.42 2.33
C CYS A 50 -2.23 2.61 1.49
N ASP A 51 -1.03 3.12 1.76
CA ASP A 51 -0.36 4.05 0.84
C ASP A 51 0.57 3.28 -0.10
N TYR A 52 0.31 3.33 -1.42
CA TYR A 52 1.20 2.68 -2.39
C TYR A 52 2.58 3.35 -2.47
N GLY A 53 2.70 4.61 -2.05
CA GLY A 53 3.98 5.30 -1.95
C GLY A 53 4.92 4.66 -0.93
N GLU A 54 4.41 3.93 0.07
CA GLU A 54 5.23 3.22 1.05
C GLU A 54 5.92 1.96 0.47
N PHE A 55 5.41 1.42 -0.65
CA PHE A 55 5.98 0.24 -1.30
C PHE A 55 6.81 0.58 -2.55
N PHE A 56 6.52 1.72 -3.18
CA PHE A 56 7.13 2.11 -4.44
C PHE A 56 7.31 3.63 -4.49
N GLU A 57 8.54 4.10 -4.30
CA GLU A 57 8.89 5.53 -4.25
C GLU A 57 8.44 6.30 -5.51
N ASP A 58 8.47 5.67 -6.68
CA ASP A 58 8.06 6.26 -7.95
C ASP A 58 6.53 6.15 -8.20
N PHE A 59 5.74 5.78 -7.19
CA PHE A 59 4.29 5.70 -7.34
C PHE A 59 3.72 7.09 -7.64
N ALA A 60 3.19 7.26 -8.85
CA ALA A 60 2.49 8.46 -9.28
C ALA A 60 1.06 8.10 -9.70
N ARG A 61 0.07 8.83 -9.14
CA ARG A 61 -1.31 8.74 -9.61
C ARG A 61 -1.42 9.43 -10.96
N LEU A 62 -1.96 8.73 -11.95
CA LEU A 62 -2.36 9.37 -13.21
C LEU A 62 -3.57 10.27 -12.94
N HIS A 63 -3.36 11.58 -12.88
CA HIS A 63 -4.47 12.53 -12.85
C HIS A 63 -5.03 12.68 -14.26
N LEU A 64 -6.14 11.99 -14.55
CA LEU A 64 -6.88 12.21 -15.78
C LEU A 64 -7.53 13.60 -15.68
N ALA A 65 -7.03 14.57 -16.42
CA ALA A 65 -7.68 15.86 -16.56
C ALA A 65 -9.11 15.64 -17.07
N THR A 66 -10.12 16.11 -16.33
CA THR A 66 -11.49 16.14 -16.81
C THR A 66 -11.56 17.01 -18.06
N ALA A 67 -11.96 16.39 -19.18
CA ALA A 67 -12.18 17.05 -20.47
C ALA A 67 -13.37 18.02 -20.41
#